data_AF-A0A2E2HHR8-F1
#
_entry.id   AF-A0A2E2HHR8-F1
#
_cell.length_a   1.000
_cell.length_b   1.000
_cell.length_c   1.000
_cell.angle_alpha   90.00
_cell.angle_beta   90.00
_cell.angle_gamma   90.00
#
_symmetry.space_group_name_H-M   'P 1'
#
loop_
_entity.id
_entity.type
_entity.pdbx_description
1 polymer ?
#
loop_
_entity_poly.entity_id
_entity_poly.type
_entity_poly.pdbx_seq_one_letter_code
_entity_poly.pdbx_strand_id
1 'polypeptide(L)'
;MAKETEIVLFHSNTAGAVPTNSQLIEGEIALNTADKRLFTEDSSAVVVELGTNPSSITTGAITATGVVTANNSFLSSNVTITGGTVNGVVIGGSTAQAITGTVITASTNFVGALSGDTTGTHNGPVSGAVTGSLSGNVTSSSGTTTLHDLVINGSVDFNAAELTDIADPTASTSAATKGWVDTQISNLVGGAPASLDTLNELAAALSDDSAFSTTVTNSIATKLPLAGGTMSGAIAMGSNKITGLTDGSASGDAVTKGQLDVMMPLAGGTFSGNVVLGSNSITSTATPGTADTLTRKGYVDGILGSATNAATSAAAAATSESNAAASAASVSGSVSAAQTAATTAETHLDTFQDQYLGSVGSDPTTDLDGDPLASGTLAFLTTTNQLRVYNGSSWQDAGSAVNGTSSRDSYTASANQTTFSVTGGYDSGFLDLFLNGIKMLDGTDFTATNGTSVVLTHGAAAGDIVDIVAYGTFTLLNEIGNTDGGFANSTYTTAQNIDGGTASG
;
A
#
# COMPACT_ATOMS: atom_id res chain seq x y z
N MET A 1 176.09 84.14 -2.48
CA MET A 1 177.33 84.27 -1.69
C MET A 1 178.24 85.22 -2.44
N ALA A 2 179.04 86.05 -1.74
CA ALA A 2 179.92 87.13 -2.23
C ALA A 2 179.65 87.65 -3.66
N LYS A 3 179.16 88.90 -3.79
CA LYS A 3 178.81 89.53 -5.06
C LYS A 3 180.07 89.78 -5.90
N GLU A 4 180.53 88.77 -6.63
CA GLU A 4 181.35 89.01 -7.81
C GLU A 4 180.48 89.74 -8.82
N THR A 5 180.96 90.90 -9.28
CA THR A 5 180.22 91.78 -10.17
C THR A 5 180.07 91.20 -11.59
N GLU A 6 180.59 90.01 -11.84
CA GLU A 6 180.41 89.28 -13.08
C GLU A 6 180.47 87.77 -12.78
N ILE A 7 179.35 87.05 -12.94
CA ILE A 7 179.33 85.58 -12.99
C ILE A 7 179.74 85.19 -14.41
N VAL A 8 180.92 84.60 -14.56
CA VAL A 8 181.35 83.99 -15.82
C VAL A 8 180.66 82.63 -15.94
N LEU A 9 179.61 82.53 -16.76
CA LEU A 9 178.95 81.26 -17.07
C LEU A 9 179.65 80.59 -18.26
N PHE A 10 180.14 79.37 -18.04
CA PHE A 10 180.62 78.54 -19.14
C PHE A 10 179.43 77.96 -19.89
N HIS A 11 179.32 78.27 -21.17
CA HIS A 11 178.28 77.70 -22.01
C HIS A 11 178.87 76.93 -23.18
N SER A 12 178.30 75.76 -23.44
CA SER A 12 178.56 74.98 -24.64
C SER A 12 177.27 74.81 -25.44
N ASN A 13 177.38 75.01 -26.75
CA ASN A 13 176.34 74.67 -27.73
C ASN A 13 176.69 73.37 -28.48
N THR A 14 177.74 72.66 -28.08
CA THR A 14 178.10 71.36 -28.66
C THR A 14 177.34 70.27 -27.91
N ALA A 15 176.50 69.52 -28.62
CA ALA A 15 175.75 68.40 -28.03
C ALA A 15 176.72 67.36 -27.44
N GLY A 16 176.39 66.85 -26.26
CA GLY A 16 177.22 65.89 -25.53
C GLY A 16 178.51 66.46 -24.93
N ALA A 17 178.83 67.74 -25.17
CA ALA A 17 179.97 68.38 -24.54
C ALA A 17 179.70 68.56 -23.04
N VAL A 18 180.60 68.00 -22.25
CA VAL A 18 180.64 68.17 -20.80
C VAL A 18 181.82 69.09 -20.50
N PRO A 19 181.66 70.09 -19.62
CA PRO A 19 182.77 70.89 -19.15
C PRO A 19 183.85 69.99 -18.56
N THR A 20 185.11 70.30 -18.86
CA THR A 20 186.24 69.66 -18.19
C THR A 20 186.49 70.34 -16.83
N ASN A 21 187.17 69.66 -15.92
CA ASN A 21 187.56 70.20 -14.62
C ASN A 21 188.56 71.38 -14.68
N SER A 22 189.12 71.61 -15.86
CA SER A 22 189.90 72.82 -16.15
C SER A 22 189.02 74.01 -16.60
N GLN A 23 187.73 73.79 -16.87
CA GLN A 23 186.78 74.78 -17.38
C GLN A 23 185.71 75.20 -16.37
N LEU A 24 185.57 74.50 -15.26
CA LEU A 24 184.71 74.90 -14.15
C LEU A 24 185.53 74.83 -12.88
N ILE A 25 185.32 75.77 -11.97
CA ILE A 25 185.69 75.60 -10.56
C ILE A 25 184.45 75.35 -9.72
N GLU A 26 184.65 74.87 -8.49
CA GLU A 26 183.57 74.56 -7.57
C GLU A 26 182.56 75.73 -7.45
N GLY A 27 181.29 75.40 -7.63
CA GLY A 27 180.19 76.37 -7.54
C GLY A 27 179.96 77.19 -8.82
N GLU A 28 180.82 77.07 -9.82
CA GLU A 28 180.48 77.55 -11.15
C GLU A 28 179.47 76.62 -11.81
N ILE A 29 178.67 77.22 -12.68
CA ILE A 29 177.65 76.52 -13.44
C ILE A 29 178.06 76.54 -14.89
N ALA A 30 177.96 75.37 -15.53
CA ALA A 30 177.93 75.29 -16.97
C ALA A 30 176.57 74.87 -17.47
N LEU A 31 176.21 75.44 -18.61
CA LEU A 31 175.01 75.09 -19.35
C LEU A 31 175.42 74.47 -20.68
N ASN A 32 174.97 73.24 -20.90
CA ASN A 32 174.89 72.70 -22.26
C ASN A 32 173.52 73.08 -22.83
N THR A 33 173.51 74.05 -23.74
CA THR A 33 172.27 74.56 -24.35
C THR A 33 171.68 73.60 -25.39
N ALA A 34 172.50 72.72 -25.98
CA ALA A 34 172.03 71.71 -26.91
C ALA A 34 171.27 70.60 -26.18
N ASP A 35 171.82 70.12 -25.06
CA ASP A 35 171.22 69.01 -24.30
C ASP A 35 170.22 69.50 -23.24
N LYS A 36 170.17 70.81 -22.98
CA LYS A 36 169.39 71.45 -21.89
C LYS A 36 169.78 70.93 -20.50
N ARG A 37 171.06 70.63 -20.33
CA ARG A 37 171.63 70.06 -19.10
C ARG A 37 172.44 71.13 -18.36
N LEU A 38 172.25 71.19 -17.05
CA LEU A 38 173.04 72.04 -16.16
C LEU A 38 174.07 71.20 -15.43
N PHE A 39 175.29 71.69 -15.42
CA PHE A 39 176.41 71.07 -14.75
C PHE A 39 177.02 72.03 -13.75
N THR A 40 177.61 71.48 -12.69
CA THR A 40 178.45 72.22 -11.76
C THR A 40 179.62 71.33 -11.37
N GLU A 41 180.74 71.93 -11.02
CA GLU A 41 181.82 71.19 -10.38
C GLU A 41 181.57 71.12 -8.87
N ASP A 42 181.72 69.93 -8.30
CA ASP A 42 181.60 69.73 -6.87
C ASP A 42 182.94 69.96 -6.13
N SER A 43 182.89 69.91 -4.79
CA SER A 43 184.05 70.04 -3.90
C SER A 43 185.21 69.04 -4.13
N SER A 44 185.01 68.03 -4.97
CA SER A 44 186.02 67.02 -5.32
C SER A 44 186.64 67.25 -6.71
N ALA A 45 186.36 68.41 -7.31
CA ALA A 45 186.77 68.77 -8.66
C ALA A 45 186.18 67.85 -9.76
N VAL A 46 184.95 67.35 -9.53
CA VAL A 46 184.21 66.54 -10.51
C VAL A 46 183.00 67.32 -11.03
N VAL A 47 182.84 67.37 -12.35
CA VAL A 47 181.68 67.97 -12.99
C VAL A 47 180.48 67.01 -12.92
N VAL A 48 179.39 67.43 -12.25
CA VAL A 48 178.15 66.66 -12.04
C VAL A 48 176.93 67.36 -12.66
N GLU A 49 175.92 66.60 -13.06
CA GLU A 49 174.66 67.12 -13.61
C GLU A 49 173.58 67.29 -12.53
N LEU A 50 172.88 68.42 -12.55
CA LEU A 50 171.81 68.72 -11.60
C LEU A 50 170.45 68.14 -12.07
N GLY A 51 169.88 67.17 -11.35
CA GLY A 51 168.45 66.78 -11.49
C GLY A 51 168.05 65.29 -11.54
N THR A 52 168.95 64.32 -11.34
CA THR A 52 168.62 62.89 -11.54
C THR A 52 167.95 62.16 -10.35
N ASN A 53 167.93 62.76 -9.14
CA ASN A 53 167.33 62.15 -7.93
C ASN A 53 166.75 63.18 -6.93
N PRO A 54 165.63 63.86 -7.23
CA PRO A 54 165.01 64.78 -6.28
C PRO A 54 164.25 64.03 -5.16
N SER A 55 164.45 64.43 -3.90
CA SER A 55 163.73 63.90 -2.72
C SER A 55 162.24 64.30 -2.66
N SER A 56 161.83 65.28 -3.47
CA SER A 56 160.43 65.64 -3.66
C SER A 56 160.25 66.22 -5.06
N ILE A 57 159.16 65.84 -5.72
CA ILE A 57 158.74 66.47 -6.97
C ILE A 57 157.38 67.13 -6.73
N THR A 58 157.35 68.45 -6.67
CA THR A 58 156.11 69.23 -6.62
C THR A 58 155.79 69.69 -8.04
N THR A 59 154.99 68.92 -8.76
CA THR A 59 154.41 69.30 -10.07
C THR A 59 152.89 69.26 -9.96
N GLY A 60 152.18 69.89 -10.91
CA GLY A 60 150.74 69.70 -11.07
C GLY A 60 150.41 68.29 -11.58
N ALA A 61 150.31 68.12 -12.89
CA ALA A 61 150.09 66.82 -13.50
C ALA A 61 151.42 66.06 -13.67
N ILE A 62 151.45 64.81 -13.24
CA ILE A 62 152.50 63.85 -13.61
C ILE A 62 152.09 63.23 -14.94
N THR A 63 152.68 63.69 -16.04
CA THR A 63 152.55 63.05 -17.35
C THR A 63 153.68 62.05 -17.52
N ALA A 64 153.46 60.80 -17.12
CA ALA A 64 154.37 59.69 -17.41
C ALA A 64 153.83 58.87 -18.58
N THR A 65 154.68 58.60 -19.57
CA THR A 65 154.38 57.67 -20.67
C THR A 65 154.54 56.20 -20.26
N GLY A 66 155.17 55.96 -19.11
CA GLY A 66 155.34 54.64 -18.51
C GLY A 66 154.49 54.45 -17.25
N VAL A 67 154.84 53.42 -16.47
CA VAL A 67 154.13 53.10 -15.23
C VAL A 67 154.47 54.13 -14.16
N VAL A 68 153.44 54.81 -13.63
CA VAL A 68 153.54 55.52 -12.35
C VAL A 68 153.31 54.52 -11.24
N THR A 69 154.38 54.09 -10.56
CA THR A 69 154.27 53.16 -9.43
C THR A 69 154.28 53.95 -8.12
N ALA A 70 153.17 53.93 -7.38
CA ALA A 70 153.12 54.42 -6.00
C ALA A 70 153.28 53.23 -5.05
N ASN A 71 154.45 53.09 -4.43
CA ASN A 71 154.79 51.90 -3.64
C ASN A 71 154.06 51.79 -2.29
N ASN A 72 153.13 52.70 -1.95
CA ASN A 72 152.42 52.65 -0.67
C ASN A 72 150.96 53.09 -0.79
N SER A 73 150.69 54.36 -1.10
CA SER A 73 149.33 54.88 -1.11
C SER A 73 149.23 56.15 -1.95
N PHE A 74 148.12 56.30 -2.68
CA PHE A 74 147.73 57.59 -3.24
C PHE A 74 147.02 58.37 -2.12
N LEU A 75 147.75 59.26 -1.45
CA LEU A 75 147.27 60.00 -0.27
C LEU A 75 146.27 61.15 -0.59
N SER A 76 145.57 61.13 -1.73
CA SER A 76 144.58 62.16 -2.06
C SER A 76 143.18 61.60 -2.23
N SER A 77 142.18 62.34 -1.73
CA SER A 77 140.75 62.03 -1.79
C SER A 77 140.15 62.04 -3.21
N ASN A 78 140.97 62.19 -4.26
CA ASN A 78 140.53 62.57 -5.59
C ASN A 78 141.30 61.82 -6.69
N VAL A 79 141.54 60.52 -6.50
CA VAL A 79 142.04 59.67 -7.59
C VAL A 79 140.94 59.59 -8.66
N THR A 80 141.10 60.36 -9.74
CA THR A 80 140.21 60.32 -10.91
C THR A 80 140.76 59.31 -11.93
N ILE A 81 140.03 58.22 -12.13
CA ILE A 81 140.31 57.24 -13.19
C ILE A 81 139.32 57.51 -14.33
N THR A 82 139.76 58.21 -15.37
CA THR A 82 138.95 58.58 -16.53
C THR A 82 138.87 57.50 -17.61
N GLY A 83 139.51 56.34 -17.41
CA GLY A 83 139.44 55.20 -18.31
C GLY A 83 140.25 54.00 -17.80
N GLY A 84 139.89 52.80 -18.26
CA GLY A 84 140.53 51.53 -17.91
C GLY A 84 139.70 50.63 -16.99
N THR A 85 140.29 49.53 -16.54
CA THR A 85 139.68 48.61 -15.56
C THR A 85 140.28 48.84 -14.18
N VAL A 86 139.43 48.81 -13.16
CA VAL A 86 139.86 48.73 -11.77
C VAL A 86 139.73 47.27 -11.37
N ASN A 87 140.85 46.57 -11.17
CA ASN A 87 140.85 45.15 -10.84
C ASN A 87 141.29 44.93 -9.38
N GLY A 88 140.57 44.06 -8.67
CA GLY A 88 140.90 43.65 -7.30
C GLY A 88 140.66 44.72 -6.23
N VAL A 89 139.91 45.79 -6.53
CA VAL A 89 139.62 46.87 -5.58
C VAL A 89 138.25 46.70 -4.96
N VAL A 90 138.20 46.70 -3.63
CA VAL A 90 136.96 46.83 -2.86
C VAL A 90 136.56 48.31 -2.82
N ILE A 91 135.40 48.64 -3.36
CA ILE A 91 134.82 50.00 -3.27
C ILE A 91 133.95 50.08 -2.02
N GLY A 92 134.23 51.02 -1.12
CA GLY A 92 133.43 51.23 0.10
C GLY A 92 133.66 50.18 1.20
N GLY A 93 134.84 49.54 1.26
CA GLY A 93 135.10 48.41 2.17
C GLY A 93 135.11 48.75 3.67
N SER A 94 135.40 49.99 4.06
CA SER A 94 135.43 50.41 5.48
C SER A 94 134.19 51.19 5.91
N THR A 95 133.54 51.89 4.97
CA THR A 95 132.26 52.60 5.16
C THR A 95 131.46 52.47 3.88
N ALA A 96 130.16 52.22 4.01
CA ALA A 96 129.26 52.11 2.86
C ALA A 96 129.26 53.42 2.06
N GLN A 97 129.57 53.33 0.77
CA GLN A 97 129.55 54.46 -0.16
C GLN A 97 128.56 54.18 -1.28
N ALA A 98 127.93 55.24 -1.80
CA ALA A 98 127.11 55.13 -2.99
C ALA A 98 127.96 54.75 -4.22
N ILE A 99 127.47 53.79 -5.00
CA ILE A 99 127.98 53.48 -6.34
C ILE A 99 127.01 54.12 -7.33
N THR A 100 127.43 55.21 -7.97
CA THR A 100 126.63 55.89 -9.00
C THR A 100 127.11 55.46 -10.38
N GLY A 101 126.25 54.81 -11.15
CA GLY A 101 126.53 54.43 -12.53
C GLY A 101 125.25 54.23 -13.33
N THR A 102 125.29 54.50 -14.63
CA THR A 102 124.17 54.24 -15.54
C THR A 102 123.92 52.74 -15.73
N VAL A 103 124.99 51.93 -15.67
CA VAL A 103 124.93 50.47 -15.73
C VAL A 103 125.88 49.91 -14.67
N ILE A 104 125.33 49.13 -13.76
CA ILE A 104 126.10 48.34 -12.77
C ILE A 104 125.80 46.87 -13.06
N THR A 105 126.76 46.16 -13.65
CA THR A 105 126.60 44.75 -14.01
C THR A 105 127.36 43.88 -13.03
N ALA A 106 126.66 43.01 -12.30
CA ALA A 106 127.27 41.88 -11.60
C ALA A 106 127.23 40.65 -12.53
N SER A 107 128.38 40.06 -12.81
CA SER A 107 128.48 38.90 -13.71
C SER A 107 128.03 37.57 -13.08
N THR A 108 127.77 37.57 -11.76
CA THR A 108 127.18 36.42 -11.04
C THR A 108 126.00 36.90 -10.20
N ASN A 109 126.25 37.52 -9.05
CA ASN A 109 125.23 38.01 -8.13
C ASN A 109 125.66 39.32 -7.47
N PHE A 110 124.68 40.15 -7.11
CA PHE A 110 124.85 41.09 -6.00
C PHE A 110 124.74 40.28 -4.69
N VAL A 111 125.66 40.47 -3.76
CA VAL A 111 125.61 39.82 -2.44
C VAL A 111 125.01 40.82 -1.44
N GLY A 112 123.90 40.44 -0.80
CA GLY A 112 123.20 41.25 0.21
C GLY A 112 121.81 41.70 -0.22
N ALA A 113 121.13 42.46 0.65
CA ALA A 113 119.82 43.01 0.35
C ALA A 113 119.92 44.14 -0.69
N LEU A 114 119.03 44.11 -1.68
CA LEU A 114 118.78 45.24 -2.56
C LEU A 114 117.64 46.06 -1.96
N SER A 115 117.93 47.27 -1.50
CA SER A 115 116.94 48.19 -0.94
C SER A 115 116.53 49.23 -1.97
N GLY A 116 115.23 49.37 -2.23
CA GLY A 116 114.65 50.37 -3.15
C GLY A 116 113.73 49.75 -4.21
N ASP A 117 113.19 50.61 -5.08
CA ASP A 117 112.34 50.19 -6.20
C ASP A 117 113.16 49.43 -7.24
N THR A 118 112.80 48.18 -7.51
CA THR A 118 113.34 47.42 -8.62
C THR A 118 112.38 47.52 -9.81
N THR A 119 112.85 48.02 -10.94
CA THR A 119 112.11 47.98 -12.21
C THR A 119 112.60 46.78 -13.04
N GLY A 120 111.69 45.85 -13.40
CA GLY A 120 112.00 44.68 -14.23
C GLY A 120 111.34 43.37 -13.81
N THR A 121 111.64 42.28 -14.54
CA THR A 121 111.13 40.92 -14.26
C THR A 121 111.93 40.26 -13.14
N HIS A 122 111.25 39.78 -12.09
CA HIS A 122 111.83 38.91 -11.08
C HIS A 122 111.71 37.45 -11.51
N ASN A 123 112.80 36.84 -11.96
CA ASN A 123 112.85 35.40 -12.24
C ASN A 123 113.17 34.62 -10.95
N GLY A 124 112.15 34.44 -10.08
CA GLY A 124 112.27 33.66 -8.84
C GLY A 124 111.03 33.79 -7.93
N PRO A 125 110.89 32.94 -6.89
CA PRO A 125 109.80 33.05 -5.93
C PRO A 125 109.91 34.36 -5.12
N VAL A 126 108.81 35.11 -5.06
CA VAL A 126 108.68 36.24 -4.12
C VAL A 126 108.29 35.65 -2.76
N SER A 127 109.22 35.64 -1.81
CA SER A 127 108.94 35.24 -0.43
C SER A 127 108.54 36.47 0.38
N GLY A 128 107.23 36.68 0.58
CA GLY A 128 106.68 37.81 1.33
C GLY A 128 105.31 38.29 0.84
N ALA A 129 104.75 39.30 1.50
CA ALA A 129 103.50 39.93 1.09
C ALA A 129 103.71 40.83 -0.15
N VAL A 130 102.83 40.72 -1.14
CA VAL A 130 102.73 41.69 -2.23
C VAL A 130 101.69 42.74 -1.81
N THR A 131 102.14 43.94 -1.45
CA THR A 131 101.27 45.02 -0.93
C THR A 131 100.76 45.97 -2.02
N GLY A 132 100.64 45.51 -3.26
CA GLY A 132 100.22 46.32 -4.42
C GLY A 132 99.34 45.57 -5.40
N SER A 133 98.84 46.27 -6.43
CA SER A 133 97.97 45.68 -7.46
C SER A 133 98.72 44.60 -8.25
N LEU A 134 98.12 43.42 -8.34
CA LEU A 134 98.59 42.35 -9.21
C LEU A 134 97.86 42.44 -10.55
N SER A 135 98.56 42.80 -11.62
CA SER A 135 98.00 42.84 -12.97
C SER A 135 98.31 41.53 -13.70
N GLY A 136 97.28 40.75 -14.04
CA GLY A 136 97.40 39.48 -14.74
C GLY A 136 96.68 38.32 -14.04
N ASN A 137 96.88 37.10 -14.55
CA ASN A 137 96.26 35.90 -13.96
C ASN A 137 97.00 35.47 -12.70
N VAL A 138 96.25 35.18 -11.65
CA VAL A 138 96.75 34.42 -10.49
C VAL A 138 96.51 32.95 -10.78
N THR A 139 97.46 32.29 -11.44
CA THR A 139 97.39 30.85 -11.72
C THR A 139 98.31 30.09 -10.79
N SER A 140 97.77 29.14 -10.03
CA SER A 140 98.57 28.10 -9.40
C SER A 140 98.58 26.87 -10.29
N SER A 141 99.76 26.34 -10.64
CA SER A 141 99.90 25.09 -11.39
C SER A 141 99.53 23.85 -10.55
N SER A 142 99.42 24.00 -9.23
CA SER A 142 98.85 23.00 -8.31
C SER A 142 98.47 23.65 -6.96
N GLY A 143 97.37 23.23 -6.34
CA GLY A 143 96.89 23.75 -5.04
C GLY A 143 95.78 24.81 -5.13
N THR A 144 95.25 25.20 -3.97
CA THR A 144 94.13 26.16 -3.82
C THR A 144 94.65 27.59 -3.63
N THR A 145 94.03 28.57 -4.29
CA THR A 145 94.22 29.99 -3.95
C THR A 145 93.24 30.38 -2.84
N THR A 146 93.73 30.69 -1.63
CA THR A 146 92.89 31.16 -0.53
C THR A 146 92.82 32.68 -0.51
N LEU A 147 91.64 33.27 -0.70
CA LEU A 147 91.37 34.69 -0.52
C LEU A 147 90.36 34.84 0.63
N HIS A 148 90.68 35.63 1.65
CA HIS A 148 89.78 35.81 2.81
C HIS A 148 88.68 36.85 2.55
N ASP A 149 88.99 37.92 1.80
CA ASP A 149 88.05 39.02 1.51
C ASP A 149 88.12 39.41 0.02
N LEU A 150 87.50 38.60 -0.84
CA LEU A 150 87.43 38.92 -2.27
C LEU A 150 86.29 39.91 -2.54
N VAL A 151 86.64 41.17 -2.81
CA VAL A 151 85.71 42.19 -3.33
C VAL A 151 85.80 42.24 -4.85
N ILE A 152 84.70 41.97 -5.54
CA ILE A 152 84.62 42.03 -7.01
C ILE A 152 83.73 43.20 -7.41
N ASN A 153 84.36 44.28 -7.90
CA ASN A 153 83.65 45.45 -8.42
C ASN A 153 83.40 45.28 -9.93
N GLY A 154 82.58 44.28 -10.31
CA GLY A 154 82.28 43.96 -11.70
C GLY A 154 81.61 42.60 -11.88
N SER A 155 81.37 42.21 -13.14
CA SER A 155 80.83 40.89 -13.46
C SER A 155 81.91 39.81 -13.35
N VAL A 156 81.53 38.66 -12.79
CA VAL A 156 82.30 37.42 -12.89
C VAL A 156 81.73 36.60 -14.04
N ASP A 157 82.58 36.20 -14.98
CA ASP A 157 82.18 35.35 -16.11
C ASP A 157 82.38 33.86 -15.76
N PHE A 158 81.28 33.13 -15.67
CA PHE A 158 81.23 31.68 -15.44
C PHE A 158 80.72 30.90 -16.67
N ASN A 159 80.78 31.49 -17.88
CA ASN A 159 80.22 30.87 -19.10
C ASN A 159 80.85 29.52 -19.48
N ALA A 160 82.07 29.23 -19.02
CA ALA A 160 82.79 27.98 -19.29
C ALA A 160 83.11 27.14 -18.04
N ALA A 161 82.77 27.62 -16.84
CA ALA A 161 83.09 26.96 -15.57
C ALA A 161 81.92 27.07 -14.59
N GLU A 162 81.54 25.98 -13.95
CA GLU A 162 80.46 25.97 -12.95
C GLU A 162 80.94 26.55 -11.61
N LEU A 163 80.06 27.32 -10.95
CA LEU A 163 80.27 27.73 -9.57
C LEU A 163 79.77 26.62 -8.63
N THR A 164 80.69 25.80 -8.14
CA THR A 164 80.43 24.66 -7.24
C THR A 164 80.73 25.02 -5.77
N ASP A 165 80.33 24.15 -4.83
CA ASP A 165 80.58 24.27 -3.38
C ASP A 165 79.99 25.51 -2.68
N ILE A 166 78.87 26.03 -3.20
CA ILE A 166 78.06 27.05 -2.52
C ILE A 166 77.10 26.36 -1.54
N ALA A 167 77.12 26.77 -0.28
CA ALA A 167 76.19 26.27 0.74
C ALA A 167 74.75 26.75 0.50
N ASP A 168 73.77 26.05 1.06
CA ASP A 168 72.36 26.44 0.96
C ASP A 168 72.13 27.87 1.49
N PRO A 169 71.30 28.67 0.81
CA PRO A 169 71.09 30.07 1.15
C PRO A 169 70.42 30.23 2.52
N THR A 170 71.07 30.96 3.44
CA THR A 170 70.51 31.32 4.76
C THR A 170 70.06 32.78 4.84
N ALA A 171 70.51 33.64 3.92
CA ALA A 171 70.13 35.05 3.82
C ALA A 171 69.47 35.35 2.47
N SER A 172 68.66 36.40 2.40
CA SER A 172 67.92 36.78 1.19
C SER A 172 68.80 37.22 0.00
N THR A 173 70.09 37.47 0.25
CA THR A 173 71.08 37.86 -0.76
C THR A 173 72.07 36.74 -1.09
N SER A 174 71.92 35.55 -0.50
CA SER A 174 72.74 34.38 -0.81
C SER A 174 72.41 33.85 -2.21
N ALA A 175 73.39 33.33 -2.92
CA ALA A 175 73.16 32.59 -4.15
C ALA A 175 72.43 31.26 -3.84
N ALA A 176 71.47 30.86 -4.67
CA ALA A 176 70.76 29.59 -4.54
C ALA A 176 71.38 28.53 -5.46
N THR A 177 71.61 27.33 -4.93
CA THR A 177 72.05 26.18 -5.73
C THR A 177 70.86 25.59 -6.50
N LYS A 178 71.12 24.91 -7.62
CA LYS A 178 70.07 24.18 -8.35
C LYS A 178 69.37 23.15 -7.47
N GLY A 179 70.12 22.40 -6.65
CA GLY A 179 69.57 21.39 -5.75
C GLY A 179 68.61 21.96 -4.70
N TRP A 180 68.94 23.14 -4.16
CA TRP A 180 68.05 23.85 -3.25
C TRP A 180 66.74 24.28 -3.94
N VAL A 181 66.83 24.85 -5.15
CA VAL A 181 65.65 25.27 -5.93
C VAL A 181 64.77 24.08 -6.31
N ASP A 182 65.36 22.97 -6.79
CA ASP A 182 64.63 21.74 -7.12
C ASP A 182 63.90 21.18 -5.89
N THR A 183 64.53 21.24 -4.71
CA THR A 183 63.92 20.80 -3.44
C THR A 183 62.74 21.68 -3.05
N GLN A 184 62.86 23.02 -3.16
CA GLN A 184 61.73 23.92 -2.86
C GLN A 184 60.55 23.71 -3.82
N ILE A 185 60.83 23.51 -5.12
CA ILE A 185 59.79 23.21 -6.12
C ILE A 185 59.17 21.83 -5.84
N SER A 186 59.99 20.82 -5.52
CA SER A 186 59.49 19.50 -5.16
C SER A 186 58.65 19.51 -3.88
N ASN A 187 58.93 20.38 -2.92
CA ASN A 187 58.09 20.55 -1.73
C ASN A 187 56.79 21.29 -2.05
N LEU A 188 56.82 22.26 -2.97
CA LEU A 188 55.62 22.94 -3.46
C LEU A 188 54.71 21.97 -4.23
N VAL A 189 55.27 21.08 -5.06
CA VAL A 189 54.54 20.09 -5.86
C VAL A 189 54.16 18.85 -5.03
N GLY A 190 55.05 18.38 -4.16
CA GLY A 190 54.85 17.21 -3.29
C GLY A 190 54.04 17.48 -2.00
N GLY A 191 53.65 18.73 -1.76
CA GLY A 191 52.71 19.10 -0.71
C GLY A 191 51.23 18.87 -1.07
N ALA A 192 50.92 18.64 -2.36
CA ALA A 192 49.61 18.20 -2.80
C ALA A 192 49.60 16.65 -2.88
N PRO A 193 48.56 15.96 -2.39
CA PRO A 193 48.48 14.51 -2.47
C PRO A 193 48.61 14.07 -3.94
N ALA A 194 49.38 13.02 -4.19
CA ALA A 194 49.61 12.37 -5.49
C ALA A 194 48.36 11.67 -6.05
N SER A 195 47.19 12.26 -5.83
CA SER A 195 45.89 11.81 -6.29
C SER A 195 45.17 12.86 -7.17
N LEU A 196 45.89 13.91 -7.59
CA LEU A 196 45.38 15.06 -8.33
C LEU A 196 46.21 15.45 -9.57
N ASP A 197 47.30 14.74 -9.88
CA ASP A 197 48.14 14.91 -11.06
C ASP A 197 47.90 13.99 -12.28
N THR A 198 46.70 13.42 -12.51
CA THR A 198 46.06 13.00 -13.81
C THR A 198 45.21 11.73 -13.64
N LEU A 199 44.21 11.49 -14.51
CA LEU A 199 43.23 10.37 -14.53
C LEU A 199 43.62 9.00 -13.91
N ASN A 200 44.89 8.61 -13.89
CA ASN A 200 45.41 7.43 -13.21
C ASN A 200 45.09 7.42 -11.69
N GLU A 201 45.02 8.58 -11.06
CA GLU A 201 44.79 8.71 -9.63
C GLU A 201 43.32 8.70 -9.24
N LEU A 202 42.44 9.16 -10.13
CA LEU A 202 41.01 8.96 -9.98
C LEU A 202 40.68 7.46 -10.14
N ALA A 203 41.38 6.77 -11.05
CA ALA A 203 41.29 5.32 -11.21
C ALA A 203 41.89 4.55 -10.01
N ALA A 204 43.00 5.02 -9.44
CA ALA A 204 43.58 4.47 -8.21
C ALA A 204 42.71 4.76 -6.99
N ALA A 205 42.13 5.95 -6.83
CA ALA A 205 41.22 6.25 -5.73
C ALA A 205 39.91 5.43 -5.78
N LEU A 206 39.38 5.13 -6.98
CA LEU A 206 38.27 4.18 -7.14
C LEU A 206 38.68 2.70 -6.98
N SER A 207 39.95 2.35 -7.24
CA SER A 207 40.45 0.96 -7.17
C SER A 207 41.07 0.59 -5.81
N ASP A 208 41.67 1.54 -5.09
CA ASP A 208 42.26 1.40 -3.74
C ASP A 208 41.24 1.68 -2.63
N ASP A 209 40.10 2.28 -2.95
CA ASP A 209 38.94 2.20 -2.06
C ASP A 209 38.35 0.78 -2.16
N SER A 210 38.95 -0.15 -1.40
CA SER A 210 38.43 -1.52 -1.22
C SER A 210 36.95 -1.53 -0.82
N ALA A 211 36.47 -0.43 -0.24
CA ALA A 211 35.09 -0.25 0.13
C ALA A 211 34.28 0.45 -0.96
N PHE A 212 34.81 1.02 -2.04
CA PHE A 212 34.00 1.66 -3.10
C PHE A 212 33.15 0.62 -3.82
N SER A 213 33.79 -0.43 -4.35
CA SER A 213 33.07 -1.56 -4.96
C SER A 213 32.10 -2.17 -3.95
N THR A 214 32.54 -2.40 -2.72
CA THR A 214 31.70 -2.92 -1.63
C THR A 214 30.52 -1.99 -1.30
N THR A 215 30.70 -0.67 -1.28
CA THR A 215 29.71 0.35 -0.92
C THR A 215 28.70 0.53 -2.04
N VAL A 216 29.17 0.57 -3.28
CA VAL A 216 28.30 0.62 -4.47
C VAL A 216 27.52 -0.68 -4.57
N THR A 217 28.16 -1.85 -4.43
CA THR A 217 27.49 -3.15 -4.39
C THR A 217 26.49 -3.23 -3.25
N ASN A 218 26.83 -2.77 -2.04
CA ASN A 218 25.92 -2.75 -0.89
C ASN A 218 24.73 -1.81 -1.15
N SER A 219 24.98 -0.62 -1.70
CA SER A 219 23.93 0.35 -2.03
C SER A 219 23.00 -0.19 -3.12
N ILE A 220 23.53 -0.88 -4.12
CA ILE A 220 22.73 -1.56 -5.16
C ILE A 220 21.98 -2.77 -4.58
N ALA A 221 22.59 -3.52 -3.66
CA ALA A 221 21.96 -4.67 -3.00
C ALA A 221 20.77 -4.27 -2.11
N THR A 222 20.70 -3.00 -1.67
CA THR A 222 19.50 -2.46 -1.01
C THR A 222 18.35 -2.13 -1.96
N LYS A 223 18.60 -2.10 -3.28
CA LYS A 223 17.55 -1.90 -4.30
C LYS A 223 16.89 -3.23 -4.62
N LEU A 224 15.59 -3.20 -4.90
CA LEU A 224 14.88 -4.37 -5.42
C LEU A 224 15.34 -4.65 -6.87
N PRO A 225 15.73 -5.89 -7.23
CA PRO A 225 16.05 -6.24 -8.61
C PRO A 225 14.87 -6.02 -9.56
N LEU A 226 15.13 -5.71 -10.83
CA LEU A 226 14.08 -5.53 -11.85
C LEU A 226 13.29 -6.83 -12.10
N ALA A 227 13.91 -7.99 -11.90
CA ALA A 227 13.25 -9.28 -11.97
C ALA A 227 12.35 -9.59 -10.75
N GLY A 228 12.28 -8.68 -9.77
CA GLY A 228 11.58 -8.88 -8.50
C GLY A 228 12.47 -9.42 -7.39
N GLY A 229 11.94 -9.45 -6.17
CA GLY A 229 12.63 -9.94 -4.97
C GLY A 229 11.72 -9.89 -3.73
N THR A 230 12.23 -10.37 -2.59
CA THR A 230 11.51 -10.35 -1.31
C THR A 230 11.77 -9.03 -0.58
N MET A 231 10.71 -8.29 -0.27
CA MET A 231 10.77 -7.12 0.61
C MET A 231 10.42 -7.56 2.05
N SER A 232 11.15 -7.06 3.04
CA SER A 232 10.82 -7.28 4.46
C SER A 232 10.42 -5.94 5.11
N GLY A 233 9.42 -5.98 5.99
CA GLY A 233 8.87 -4.77 6.64
C GLY A 233 7.75 -4.08 5.87
N ALA A 234 7.24 -2.98 6.44
CA ALA A 234 6.15 -2.21 5.86
C ALA A 234 6.66 -1.30 4.73
N ILE A 235 5.92 -1.26 3.61
CA ILE A 235 6.23 -0.39 2.46
C ILE A 235 5.34 0.85 2.53
N ALA A 236 5.93 2.00 2.86
CA ALA A 236 5.23 3.29 2.84
C ALA A 236 5.22 3.88 1.41
N MET A 237 4.13 3.68 0.66
CA MET A 237 4.02 4.14 -0.73
C MET A 237 3.63 5.62 -0.89
N GLY A 238 3.12 6.28 0.16
CA GLY A 238 2.61 7.66 0.07
C GLY A 238 1.51 7.78 -0.99
N SER A 239 1.62 8.77 -1.88
CA SER A 239 0.69 8.99 -3.01
C SER A 239 1.07 8.21 -4.28
N ASN A 240 2.11 7.37 -4.24
CA ASN A 240 2.57 6.62 -5.41
C ASN A 240 1.68 5.40 -5.69
N LYS A 241 1.43 5.12 -6.97
CA LYS A 241 0.70 3.93 -7.42
C LYS A 241 1.66 2.77 -7.66
N ILE A 242 1.21 1.54 -7.37
CA ILE A 242 1.86 0.32 -7.86
C ILE A 242 1.32 0.07 -9.27
N THR A 243 2.13 0.31 -10.29
CA THR A 243 1.78 0.06 -11.69
C THR A 243 2.26 -1.32 -12.12
N GLY A 244 1.51 -1.99 -13.01
CA GLY A 244 1.87 -3.33 -13.49
C GLY A 244 1.58 -4.49 -12.53
N LEU A 245 0.85 -4.24 -11.42
CA LEU A 245 0.33 -5.33 -10.59
C LEU A 245 -0.68 -6.14 -11.40
N THR A 246 -0.40 -7.42 -11.61
CA THR A 246 -1.33 -8.36 -12.23
C THR A 246 -2.39 -8.80 -11.23
N ASP A 247 -3.52 -9.29 -11.73
CA ASP A 247 -4.62 -9.77 -10.89
C ASP A 247 -4.18 -10.93 -10.00
N GLY A 248 -4.44 -10.81 -8.69
CA GLY A 248 -4.16 -11.85 -7.71
C GLY A 248 -5.07 -13.06 -7.91
N SER A 249 -4.52 -14.26 -7.80
CA SER A 249 -5.25 -15.53 -7.99
C SER A 249 -5.13 -16.49 -6.82
N ALA A 250 -4.09 -16.33 -5.98
CA ALA A 250 -3.83 -17.16 -4.81
C ALA A 250 -4.12 -16.40 -3.50
N SER A 251 -4.24 -17.17 -2.41
CA SER A 251 -4.37 -16.59 -1.07
C SER A 251 -3.09 -15.83 -0.68
N GLY A 252 -3.25 -14.57 -0.29
CA GLY A 252 -2.14 -13.69 0.06
C GLY A 252 -1.63 -12.80 -1.08
N ASP A 253 -2.12 -12.98 -2.30
CA ASP A 253 -1.81 -12.08 -3.41
C ASP A 253 -2.37 -10.68 -3.15
N ALA A 254 -1.62 -9.66 -3.57
CA ALA A 254 -2.17 -8.31 -3.68
C ALA A 254 -3.20 -8.27 -4.82
N VAL A 255 -4.33 -7.60 -4.59
CA VAL A 255 -5.39 -7.45 -5.58
C VAL A 255 -5.34 -6.09 -6.25
N THR A 256 -5.67 -6.05 -7.55
CA THR A 256 -5.80 -4.79 -8.27
C THR A 256 -7.08 -4.06 -7.86
N LYS A 257 -7.17 -2.75 -8.14
CA LYS A 257 -8.42 -2.02 -7.93
C LYS A 257 -9.55 -2.54 -8.82
N GLY A 258 -9.25 -3.00 -10.04
CA GLY A 258 -10.24 -3.63 -10.90
C GLY A 258 -10.86 -4.89 -10.29
N GLN A 259 -10.04 -5.73 -9.63
CA GLN A 259 -10.56 -6.90 -8.89
C GLN A 259 -11.40 -6.49 -7.67
N LEU A 260 -11.01 -5.42 -6.97
CA LEU A 260 -11.79 -4.94 -5.84
C LEU A 260 -13.13 -4.33 -6.26
N ASP A 261 -13.16 -3.64 -7.41
CA ASP A 261 -14.37 -2.97 -7.93
C ASP A 261 -15.48 -3.96 -8.33
N VAL A 262 -15.14 -5.23 -8.60
CA VAL A 262 -16.13 -6.31 -8.84
C VAL A 262 -16.56 -7.03 -7.56
N MET A 263 -15.95 -6.73 -6.41
CA MET A 263 -16.38 -7.25 -5.12
C MET A 263 -17.41 -6.32 -4.45
N MET A 264 -18.33 -6.90 -3.67
CA MET A 264 -19.31 -6.12 -2.91
C MET A 264 -18.65 -5.51 -1.65
N PRO A 265 -18.81 -4.20 -1.40
CA PRO A 265 -18.31 -3.58 -0.17
C PRO A 265 -19.01 -4.14 1.09
N LEU A 266 -18.33 -4.10 2.23
CA LEU A 266 -18.92 -4.50 3.52
C LEU A 266 -20.10 -3.62 3.94
N ALA A 267 -20.11 -2.34 3.51
CA ALA A 267 -21.23 -1.43 3.71
C ALA A 267 -22.44 -1.74 2.82
N GLY A 268 -22.34 -2.75 1.94
CA GLY A 268 -23.33 -3.07 0.92
C GLY A 268 -23.07 -2.35 -0.41
N GLY A 269 -23.86 -2.71 -1.43
CA GLY A 269 -23.79 -2.15 -2.77
C GLY A 269 -25.02 -2.51 -3.62
N THR A 270 -25.05 -1.99 -4.85
CA THR A 270 -26.12 -2.27 -5.82
C THR A 270 -25.63 -3.29 -6.83
N PHE A 271 -26.35 -4.39 -7.00
CA PHE A 271 -26.15 -5.31 -8.12
C PHE A 271 -26.84 -4.74 -9.37
N SER A 272 -26.09 -4.53 -10.46
CA SER A 272 -26.64 -4.05 -11.74
C SER A 272 -27.18 -5.17 -12.64
N GLY A 273 -27.01 -6.44 -12.25
CA GLY A 273 -27.44 -7.61 -12.99
C GLY A 273 -27.98 -8.74 -12.09
N ASN A 274 -28.37 -9.85 -12.70
CA ASN A 274 -28.92 -11.00 -11.99
C ASN A 274 -27.89 -11.64 -11.04
N VAL A 275 -28.32 -11.98 -9.83
CA VAL A 275 -27.52 -12.74 -8.86
C VAL A 275 -27.94 -14.21 -8.91
N VAL A 276 -27.04 -15.09 -9.36
CA VAL A 276 -27.26 -16.55 -9.39
C VAL A 276 -26.50 -17.20 -8.23
N LEU A 277 -27.22 -17.75 -7.25
CA LEU A 277 -26.63 -18.33 -6.03
C LEU A 277 -26.20 -19.80 -6.17
N GLY A 278 -26.68 -20.50 -7.21
CA GLY A 278 -26.50 -21.95 -7.34
C GLY A 278 -27.12 -22.70 -6.16
N SER A 279 -26.36 -23.59 -5.52
CA SER A 279 -26.78 -24.31 -4.31
C SER A 279 -26.72 -23.48 -3.03
N ASN A 280 -26.15 -22.27 -3.07
CA ASN A 280 -26.06 -21.40 -1.89
C ASN A 280 -27.41 -20.77 -1.55
N SER A 281 -27.61 -20.46 -0.27
CA SER A 281 -28.84 -19.85 0.24
C SER A 281 -28.56 -18.53 0.94
N ILE A 282 -29.46 -17.55 0.79
CA ILE A 282 -29.47 -16.35 1.62
C ILE A 282 -30.16 -16.70 2.95
N THR A 283 -29.36 -16.85 4.01
CA THR A 283 -29.82 -17.34 5.32
C THR A 283 -30.52 -16.25 6.14
N SER A 284 -30.22 -14.98 5.88
CA SER A 284 -30.85 -13.82 6.54
C SER A 284 -31.00 -12.63 5.60
N THR A 285 -32.15 -11.96 5.69
CA THR A 285 -32.39 -10.60 5.18
C THR A 285 -33.16 -9.84 6.26
N ALA A 286 -33.17 -8.51 6.19
CA ALA A 286 -34.04 -7.70 7.04
C ALA A 286 -35.52 -8.02 6.77
N THR A 287 -36.38 -7.77 7.75
CA THR A 287 -37.83 -7.81 7.52
C THR A 287 -38.19 -6.81 6.41
N PRO A 288 -38.93 -7.23 5.36
CA PRO A 288 -39.27 -6.34 4.25
C PRO A 288 -40.04 -5.10 4.70
N GLY A 289 -39.46 -3.91 4.49
CA GLY A 289 -40.12 -2.62 4.80
C GLY A 289 -40.72 -1.94 3.57
N THR A 290 -40.22 -2.27 2.37
CA THR A 290 -40.69 -1.77 1.08
C THR A 290 -40.86 -2.91 0.09
N ALA A 291 -41.58 -2.66 -1.01
CA ALA A 291 -41.82 -3.65 -2.06
C ALA A 291 -40.51 -4.18 -2.71
N ASP A 292 -39.45 -3.37 -2.71
CA ASP A 292 -38.17 -3.71 -3.33
C ASP A 292 -37.23 -4.51 -2.41
N THR A 293 -37.65 -4.79 -1.16
CA THR A 293 -36.81 -5.53 -0.22
C THR A 293 -36.83 -7.03 -0.52
N LEU A 294 -35.65 -7.64 -0.62
CA LEU A 294 -35.53 -9.08 -0.76
C LEU A 294 -36.14 -9.82 0.46
N THR A 295 -37.06 -10.74 0.19
CA THR A 295 -37.80 -11.48 1.22
C THR A 295 -37.18 -12.86 1.48
N ARG A 296 -37.19 -13.32 2.74
CA ARG A 296 -36.83 -14.72 3.05
C ARG A 296 -37.99 -15.65 2.79
N LYS A 297 -37.71 -16.91 2.45
CA LYS A 297 -38.73 -17.96 2.27
C LYS A 297 -39.72 -18.01 3.42
N GLY A 298 -39.26 -17.98 4.68
CA GLY A 298 -40.16 -18.03 5.84
C GLY A 298 -41.15 -16.86 5.93
N TYR A 299 -40.79 -15.67 5.43
CA TYR A 299 -41.72 -14.54 5.33
C TYR A 299 -42.80 -14.80 4.27
N VAL A 300 -42.38 -15.25 3.09
CA VAL A 300 -43.29 -15.59 1.98
C VAL A 300 -44.23 -16.73 2.36
N ASP A 301 -43.71 -17.79 2.99
CA ASP A 301 -44.50 -18.93 3.47
C ASP A 301 -45.56 -18.47 4.50
N GLY A 302 -45.21 -17.54 5.39
CA GLY A 302 -46.15 -16.98 6.38
C GLY A 302 -47.29 -16.18 5.75
N ILE A 303 -46.96 -15.31 4.78
CA ILE A 303 -47.96 -14.55 4.02
C ILE A 303 -48.85 -15.49 3.19
N LEU A 304 -48.25 -16.44 2.48
CA LEU A 304 -48.98 -17.42 1.68
C LEU A 304 -49.91 -18.28 2.56
N GLY A 305 -49.42 -18.76 3.71
CA GLY A 305 -50.24 -19.50 4.67
C GLY A 305 -51.42 -18.67 5.19
N SER A 306 -51.20 -17.39 5.45
CA SER A 306 -52.27 -16.46 5.86
C SER A 306 -53.33 -16.29 4.76
N ALA A 307 -52.90 -16.18 3.49
CA ALA A 307 -53.80 -16.09 2.34
C ALA A 307 -54.60 -17.40 2.13
N THR A 308 -53.97 -18.57 2.28
CA THR A 308 -54.65 -19.87 2.23
C THR A 308 -55.71 -19.97 3.33
N ASN A 309 -55.38 -19.62 4.57
CA ASN A 309 -56.34 -19.64 5.68
C ASN A 309 -57.53 -18.70 5.46
N ALA A 310 -57.29 -17.51 4.89
CA ALA A 310 -58.34 -16.57 4.54
C ALA A 310 -59.26 -17.14 3.44
N ALA A 311 -58.71 -17.79 2.41
CA ALA A 311 -59.49 -18.45 1.36
C ALA A 311 -60.34 -19.61 1.90
N THR A 312 -59.78 -20.44 2.78
CA THR A 312 -60.54 -21.51 3.47
C THR A 312 -61.67 -20.93 4.31
N SER A 313 -61.43 -19.83 5.02
CA SER A 313 -62.45 -19.15 5.83
C SER A 313 -63.58 -18.58 4.97
N ALA A 314 -63.27 -18.01 3.80
CA ALA A 314 -64.27 -17.53 2.85
C ALA A 314 -65.14 -18.67 2.29
N ALA A 315 -64.54 -19.82 1.96
CA ALA A 315 -65.29 -21.00 1.51
C ALA A 315 -66.25 -21.53 2.60
N ALA A 316 -65.78 -21.61 3.86
CA ALA A 316 -66.61 -22.01 4.99
C ALA A 316 -67.80 -21.07 5.23
N ALA A 317 -67.60 -19.76 5.02
CA ALA A 317 -68.68 -18.77 5.10
C ALA A 317 -69.74 -18.99 4.00
N ALA A 318 -69.32 -19.25 2.75
CA ALA A 318 -70.23 -19.54 1.64
C ALA A 318 -71.03 -20.85 1.87
N THR A 319 -70.40 -21.88 2.44
CA THR A 319 -71.11 -23.10 2.86
C THR A 319 -72.14 -22.80 3.95
N SER A 320 -71.79 -21.95 4.92
CA SER A 320 -72.72 -21.55 6.00
C SER A 320 -73.94 -20.79 5.47
N GLU A 321 -73.76 -19.91 4.48
CA GLU A 321 -74.85 -19.24 3.78
C GLU A 321 -75.78 -20.24 3.08
N SER A 322 -75.20 -21.20 2.35
CA SER A 322 -75.96 -22.25 1.66
C SER A 322 -76.76 -23.11 2.63
N ASN A 323 -76.17 -23.49 3.77
CA ASN A 323 -76.85 -24.25 4.82
C ASN A 323 -78.00 -23.47 5.47
N ALA A 324 -77.83 -22.16 5.68
CA ALA A 324 -78.88 -21.29 6.19
C ALA A 324 -80.05 -21.17 5.20
N ALA A 325 -79.75 -21.03 3.90
CA ALA A 325 -80.76 -21.01 2.84
C ALA A 325 -81.54 -22.33 2.74
N ALA A 326 -80.85 -23.47 2.83
CA ALA A 326 -81.48 -24.79 2.86
C ALA A 326 -82.41 -24.94 4.09
N SER A 327 -81.95 -24.51 5.26
CA SER A 327 -82.76 -24.54 6.49
C SER A 327 -84.02 -23.67 6.36
N ALA A 328 -83.92 -22.48 5.74
CA ALA A 328 -85.07 -21.63 5.47
C ALA A 328 -86.07 -22.28 4.50
N ALA A 329 -85.59 -22.98 3.46
CA ALA A 329 -86.43 -23.73 2.54
C ALA A 329 -87.16 -24.90 3.24
N SER A 330 -86.47 -25.64 4.11
CA SER A 330 -87.08 -26.70 4.92
C SER A 330 -88.19 -26.15 5.82
N VAL A 331 -87.96 -25.01 6.49
CA VAL A 331 -89.00 -24.34 7.29
C VAL A 331 -90.21 -23.96 6.42
N SER A 332 -89.98 -23.38 5.24
CA SER A 332 -91.07 -23.05 4.31
C SER A 332 -91.86 -24.30 3.91
N GLY A 333 -91.19 -25.41 3.62
CA GLY A 333 -91.84 -26.69 3.30
C GLY A 333 -92.67 -27.23 4.46
N SER A 334 -92.16 -27.17 5.69
CA SER A 334 -92.91 -27.57 6.89
C SER A 334 -94.14 -26.68 7.12
N VAL A 335 -94.04 -25.37 6.86
CA VAL A 335 -95.20 -24.45 6.96
C VAL A 335 -96.27 -24.83 5.94
N SER A 336 -95.91 -25.08 4.68
CA SER A 336 -96.86 -25.51 3.66
C SER A 336 -97.51 -26.85 4.01
N ALA A 337 -96.74 -27.83 4.48
CA ALA A 337 -97.27 -29.12 4.92
C ALA A 337 -98.26 -28.98 6.08
N ALA A 338 -97.96 -28.12 7.06
CA ALA A 338 -98.86 -27.83 8.17
C ALA A 338 -100.16 -27.15 7.70
N GLN A 339 -100.08 -26.21 6.75
CA GLN A 339 -101.26 -25.57 6.16
C GLN A 339 -102.14 -26.57 5.42
N THR A 340 -101.55 -27.44 4.59
CA THR A 340 -102.28 -28.50 3.89
C THR A 340 -102.97 -29.43 4.89
N ALA A 341 -102.27 -29.88 5.93
CA ALA A 341 -102.85 -30.73 6.96
C ALA A 341 -104.03 -30.06 7.69
N ALA A 342 -103.95 -28.75 7.96
CA ALA A 342 -105.04 -27.99 8.55
C ALA A 342 -106.27 -27.94 7.64
N THR A 343 -106.09 -27.58 6.36
CA THR A 343 -107.20 -27.54 5.39
C THR A 343 -107.82 -28.92 5.18
N THR A 344 -107.02 -29.99 5.11
CA THR A 344 -107.55 -31.37 5.00
C THR A 344 -108.37 -31.74 6.23
N ALA A 345 -107.92 -31.37 7.44
CA ALA A 345 -108.68 -31.63 8.66
C ALA A 345 -110.01 -30.85 8.70
N GLU A 346 -110.02 -29.60 8.25
CA GLU A 346 -111.24 -28.79 8.09
C GLU A 346 -112.25 -29.46 7.14
N THR A 347 -111.81 -29.89 5.95
CA THR A 347 -112.69 -30.58 4.99
C THR A 347 -113.23 -31.91 5.52
N HIS A 348 -112.43 -32.69 6.25
CA HIS A 348 -112.92 -33.94 6.85
C HIS A 348 -113.96 -33.70 7.94
N LEU A 349 -113.80 -32.65 8.74
CA LEU A 349 -114.76 -32.28 9.77
C LEU A 349 -116.08 -31.84 9.13
N ASP A 350 -116.02 -30.99 8.12
CA ASP A 350 -117.14 -30.51 7.31
C ASP A 350 -117.97 -31.68 6.74
N THR A 351 -117.31 -32.59 6.00
CA THR A 351 -117.98 -33.78 5.44
C THR A 351 -118.60 -34.69 6.51
N PHE A 352 -117.98 -34.80 7.68
CA PHE A 352 -118.54 -35.57 8.79
C PHE A 352 -119.79 -34.89 9.37
N GLN A 353 -119.76 -33.57 9.50
CA GLN A 353 -120.87 -32.77 10.01
C GLN A 353 -122.08 -32.79 9.07
N ASP A 354 -121.87 -32.88 7.75
CA ASP A 354 -122.95 -33.07 6.76
C ASP A 354 -123.62 -34.45 6.86
N GLN A 355 -122.84 -35.48 7.17
CA GLN A 355 -123.35 -36.85 7.28
C GLN A 355 -123.97 -37.15 8.64
N TYR A 356 -123.48 -36.55 9.72
CA TYR A 356 -123.97 -36.79 11.07
C TYR A 356 -124.23 -35.47 11.82
N LEU A 357 -125.51 -35.14 11.95
CA LEU A 357 -125.96 -33.89 12.58
C LEU A 357 -125.89 -33.94 14.11
N GLY A 358 -125.47 -35.06 14.69
CA GLY A 358 -125.44 -35.23 16.14
C GLY A 358 -126.82 -35.45 16.75
N SER A 359 -127.02 -34.89 17.94
CA SER A 359 -128.26 -35.03 18.71
C SER A 359 -129.22 -33.87 18.42
N VAL A 360 -130.44 -34.19 18.02
CA VAL A 360 -131.47 -33.21 17.64
C VAL A 360 -132.77 -33.44 18.43
N GLY A 361 -133.58 -32.38 18.58
CA GLY A 361 -134.86 -32.44 19.30
C GLY A 361 -136.06 -32.84 18.42
N SER A 362 -135.97 -32.57 17.12
CA SER A 362 -136.94 -32.88 16.07
C SER A 362 -136.19 -33.21 14.78
N ASP A 363 -136.87 -33.82 13.81
CA ASP A 363 -136.34 -34.08 12.47
C ASP A 363 -135.90 -32.76 11.80
N PRO A 364 -134.59 -32.55 11.54
CA PRO A 364 -134.11 -31.31 10.94
C PRO A 364 -134.41 -31.28 9.44
N THR A 365 -134.34 -30.09 8.83
CA THR A 365 -134.58 -29.87 7.40
C THR A 365 -133.35 -29.38 6.64
N THR A 366 -132.31 -28.98 7.37
CA THR A 366 -131.01 -28.54 6.87
C THR A 366 -129.92 -29.18 7.72
N ASP A 367 -128.72 -29.28 7.19
CA ASP A 367 -127.53 -29.68 7.96
C ASP A 367 -127.06 -28.56 8.92
N LEU A 368 -125.84 -28.70 9.44
CA LEU A 368 -125.25 -27.77 10.41
C LEU A 368 -124.78 -26.44 9.79
N ASP A 369 -124.57 -26.39 8.48
CA ASP A 369 -124.15 -25.20 7.73
C ASP A 369 -125.32 -24.50 7.03
N GLY A 370 -126.50 -25.13 7.05
CA GLY A 370 -127.75 -24.59 6.53
C GLY A 370 -128.08 -25.05 5.12
N ASP A 371 -127.33 -26.02 4.59
CA ASP A 371 -127.54 -26.63 3.29
C ASP A 371 -128.60 -27.74 3.36
N PRO A 372 -129.16 -28.17 2.21
CA PRO A 372 -130.16 -29.23 2.17
C PRO A 372 -129.57 -30.59 2.57
N LEU A 373 -130.31 -31.35 3.38
CA LEU A 373 -129.90 -32.69 3.83
C LEU A 373 -129.58 -33.64 2.67
N ALA A 374 -128.41 -34.26 2.73
CA ALA A 374 -128.03 -35.35 1.83
C ALA A 374 -128.75 -36.66 2.19
N SER A 375 -129.02 -37.50 1.19
CA SER A 375 -129.50 -38.85 1.46
C SER A 375 -128.44 -39.62 2.26
N GLY A 376 -128.86 -40.30 3.32
CA GLY A 376 -127.99 -40.97 4.27
C GLY A 376 -127.59 -40.13 5.48
N THR A 377 -127.97 -38.84 5.56
CA THR A 377 -127.70 -38.03 6.75
C THR A 377 -128.33 -38.67 8.00
N LEU A 378 -127.55 -38.76 9.06
CA LEU A 378 -127.90 -39.38 10.33
C LEU A 378 -128.11 -38.31 11.40
N ALA A 379 -129.13 -38.50 12.23
CA ALA A 379 -129.37 -37.67 13.40
C ALA A 379 -129.91 -38.52 14.54
N PHE A 380 -129.43 -38.28 15.77
CA PHE A 380 -129.94 -38.93 16.95
C PHE A 380 -131.08 -38.10 17.54
N LEU A 381 -132.31 -38.62 17.46
CA LEU A 381 -133.48 -37.93 17.94
C LEU A 381 -133.64 -38.17 19.45
N THR A 382 -133.35 -37.15 20.24
CA THR A 382 -133.33 -37.23 21.71
C THR A 382 -134.71 -37.40 22.34
N THR A 383 -135.78 -37.05 21.62
CA THR A 383 -137.16 -37.17 22.10
C THR A 383 -137.68 -38.61 22.05
N THR A 384 -137.21 -39.41 21.08
CA THR A 384 -137.56 -40.83 20.95
C THR A 384 -136.40 -41.78 21.30
N ASN A 385 -135.21 -41.24 21.58
CA ASN A 385 -133.96 -42.00 21.77
C ASN A 385 -133.62 -42.93 20.59
N GLN A 386 -133.91 -42.49 19.37
CA GLN A 386 -133.69 -43.27 18.16
C GLN A 386 -132.71 -42.58 17.21
N LEU A 387 -131.82 -43.36 16.61
CA LEU A 387 -131.07 -42.91 15.44
C LEU A 387 -132.02 -42.87 14.24
N ARG A 388 -132.11 -41.71 13.60
CA ARG A 388 -132.89 -41.48 12.39
C ARG A 388 -131.92 -41.36 11.20
N VAL A 389 -132.38 -41.79 10.04
CA VAL A 389 -131.69 -41.64 8.75
C VAL A 389 -132.60 -40.91 7.77
N TYR A 390 -132.06 -39.93 7.05
CA TYR A 390 -132.77 -39.23 5.99
C TYR A 390 -132.63 -40.01 4.68
N ASN A 391 -133.74 -40.44 4.08
CA ASN A 391 -133.73 -41.25 2.85
C ASN A 391 -133.66 -40.41 1.56
N GLY A 392 -133.48 -39.09 1.68
CA GLY A 392 -133.55 -38.12 0.56
C GLY A 392 -134.91 -37.43 0.43
N SER A 393 -135.93 -37.85 1.19
CA SER A 393 -137.28 -37.25 1.15
C SER A 393 -137.91 -37.11 2.53
N SER A 394 -137.63 -38.03 3.45
CA SER A 394 -138.14 -38.05 4.81
C SER A 394 -137.17 -38.73 5.77
N TRP A 395 -137.36 -38.47 7.06
CA TRP A 395 -136.65 -39.16 8.13
C TRP A 395 -137.34 -40.46 8.50
N GLN A 396 -136.57 -41.54 8.61
CA GLN A 396 -137.03 -42.86 9.06
C GLN A 396 -136.14 -43.38 10.18
N ASP A 397 -136.66 -44.31 10.99
CA ASP A 397 -135.85 -44.98 12.01
C ASP A 397 -134.76 -45.80 11.34
N ALA A 398 -133.53 -45.70 11.86
CA ALA A 398 -132.40 -46.47 11.35
C ALA A 398 -132.40 -47.94 11.84
N GLY A 399 -133.34 -48.33 12.71
CA GLY A 399 -133.45 -49.68 13.33
C GLY A 399 -134.85 -50.29 13.30
N SER A 400 -134.96 -51.59 13.64
CA SER A 400 -136.21 -52.39 13.67
C SER A 400 -137.17 -52.00 14.80
N ALA A 401 -138.46 -52.32 14.64
CA ALA A 401 -139.46 -52.24 15.70
C ALA A 401 -139.33 -53.37 16.75
N VAL A 402 -138.77 -54.53 16.38
CA VAL A 402 -138.47 -55.62 17.34
C VAL A 402 -137.12 -55.36 17.97
N ASN A 403 -137.09 -55.31 19.31
CA ASN A 403 -135.85 -55.11 20.06
C ASN A 403 -135.02 -56.40 20.10
N GLY A 404 -134.10 -56.57 19.14
CA GLY A 404 -133.22 -57.73 19.01
C GLY A 404 -133.53 -58.60 17.78
N THR A 405 -132.93 -59.80 17.69
CA THR A 405 -133.14 -60.71 16.53
C THR A 405 -134.49 -61.43 16.58
N SER A 406 -134.99 -61.73 17.78
CA SER A 406 -136.35 -62.24 17.97
C SER A 406 -136.87 -61.96 19.37
N SER A 407 -138.20 -61.83 19.50
CA SER A 407 -138.94 -61.76 20.75
C SER A 407 -139.90 -62.95 20.81
N ARG A 408 -140.12 -63.51 22.01
CA ARG A 408 -141.01 -64.65 22.21
C ARG A 408 -142.04 -64.34 23.29
N ASP A 409 -143.32 -64.48 22.94
CA ASP A 409 -144.43 -64.46 23.88
C ASP A 409 -145.07 -65.85 23.98
N SER A 410 -145.17 -66.38 25.20
CA SER A 410 -145.75 -67.70 25.45
C SER A 410 -146.98 -67.58 26.33
N TYR A 411 -148.07 -68.21 25.89
CA TYR A 411 -149.38 -68.16 26.54
C TYR A 411 -149.90 -69.57 26.80
N THR A 412 -150.60 -69.79 27.92
CA THR A 412 -151.41 -70.99 28.14
C THR A 412 -152.87 -70.65 27.85
N ALA A 413 -153.45 -71.29 26.85
CA ALA A 413 -154.79 -71.01 26.37
C ALA A 413 -155.88 -71.49 27.34
N SER A 414 -156.93 -70.68 27.48
CA SER A 414 -158.21 -71.13 28.04
C SER A 414 -159.07 -71.83 26.98
N ALA A 415 -160.06 -72.63 27.41
CA ALA A 415 -160.93 -73.36 26.47
C ALA A 415 -161.57 -72.43 25.43
N ASN A 416 -161.32 -72.71 24.14
CA ASN A 416 -161.80 -71.97 22.97
C ASN A 416 -161.22 -70.55 22.78
N GLN A 417 -160.05 -70.23 23.34
CA GLN A 417 -159.40 -68.94 23.10
C GLN A 417 -158.77 -68.85 21.70
N THR A 418 -158.98 -67.74 20.98
CA THR A 418 -158.44 -67.53 19.63
C THR A 418 -157.44 -66.37 19.52
N THR A 419 -157.56 -65.31 20.32
CA THR A 419 -156.69 -64.12 20.18
C THR A 419 -155.61 -64.06 21.26
N PHE A 420 -154.38 -63.74 20.83
CA PHE A 420 -153.21 -63.53 21.69
C PHE A 420 -152.49 -62.24 21.27
N SER A 421 -152.23 -61.36 22.22
CA SER A 421 -151.43 -60.14 22.00
C SER A 421 -149.95 -60.48 21.83
N VAL A 422 -149.19 -59.68 21.08
CA VAL A 422 -147.72 -59.79 20.99
C VAL A 422 -147.11 -58.59 21.72
N THR A 423 -146.34 -58.85 22.77
CA THR A 423 -145.70 -57.84 23.60
C THR A 423 -144.61 -57.15 22.81
N GLY A 424 -144.71 -55.83 22.64
CA GLY A 424 -143.75 -55.06 21.83
C GLY A 424 -144.03 -55.09 20.32
N GLY A 425 -145.08 -55.79 19.89
CA GLY A 425 -145.44 -55.89 18.47
C GLY A 425 -144.49 -56.73 17.64
N TYR A 426 -144.70 -56.73 16.32
CA TYR A 426 -143.91 -57.47 15.35
C TYR A 426 -143.92 -56.76 13.99
N ASP A 427 -142.86 -56.96 13.21
CA ASP A 427 -142.83 -56.57 11.80
C ASP A 427 -143.73 -57.52 10.98
N SER A 428 -144.73 -56.98 10.27
CA SER A 428 -145.73 -57.81 9.57
C SER A 428 -145.09 -58.82 8.61
N GLY A 429 -145.47 -60.09 8.73
CA GLY A 429 -144.90 -61.20 7.94
C GLY A 429 -143.61 -61.82 8.53
N PHE A 430 -143.08 -61.27 9.62
CA PHE A 430 -141.88 -61.76 10.31
C PHE A 430 -142.20 -62.28 11.71
N LEU A 431 -143.08 -63.29 11.79
CA LEU A 431 -143.30 -64.06 13.01
C LEU A 431 -143.65 -65.52 12.74
N ASP A 432 -143.45 -66.36 13.74
CA ASP A 432 -143.92 -67.75 13.77
C ASP A 432 -144.79 -67.98 15.00
N LEU A 433 -145.87 -68.77 14.86
CA LEU A 433 -146.72 -69.18 15.98
C LEU A 433 -146.69 -70.70 16.11
N PHE A 434 -146.51 -71.21 17.32
CA PHE A 434 -146.52 -72.63 17.66
C PHE A 434 -147.63 -72.93 18.65
N LEU A 435 -148.49 -73.91 18.35
CA LEU A 435 -149.51 -74.44 19.27
C LEU A 435 -149.08 -75.82 19.77
N ASN A 436 -148.84 -75.97 21.08
CA ASN A 436 -148.27 -77.18 21.70
C ASN A 436 -146.98 -77.66 21.01
N GLY A 437 -146.17 -76.73 20.52
CA GLY A 437 -144.93 -77.02 19.80
C GLY A 437 -145.10 -77.33 18.31
N ILE A 438 -146.33 -77.39 17.79
CA ILE A 438 -146.59 -77.54 16.35
C ILE A 438 -146.67 -76.15 15.72
N LYS A 439 -145.83 -75.88 14.72
CA LYS A 439 -145.89 -74.62 13.97
C LYS A 439 -147.22 -74.51 13.24
N MET A 440 -147.93 -73.43 13.50
CA MET A 440 -149.16 -73.04 12.81
C MET A 440 -148.79 -72.24 11.55
N LEU A 441 -149.61 -72.32 10.51
CA LEU A 441 -149.43 -71.57 9.26
C LEU A 441 -150.17 -70.23 9.30
N ASP A 442 -149.47 -69.13 9.02
CA ASP A 442 -150.10 -67.81 8.87
C ASP A 442 -151.01 -67.78 7.63
N GLY A 443 -152.19 -67.17 7.78
CA GLY A 443 -153.27 -67.15 6.81
C GLY A 443 -154.11 -68.43 6.73
N THR A 444 -153.73 -69.52 7.41
CA THR A 444 -154.51 -70.78 7.44
C THR A 444 -154.94 -71.15 8.85
N ASP A 445 -153.99 -71.36 9.75
CA ASP A 445 -154.23 -71.78 11.14
C ASP A 445 -154.33 -70.58 12.09
N PHE A 446 -153.70 -69.46 11.73
CA PHE A 446 -153.80 -68.18 12.41
C PHE A 446 -153.62 -67.01 11.43
N THR A 447 -153.96 -65.79 11.85
CA THR A 447 -153.74 -64.56 11.08
C THR A 447 -153.00 -63.54 11.94
N ALA A 448 -151.97 -62.90 11.37
CA ALA A 448 -151.20 -61.86 12.05
C ALA A 448 -150.75 -60.72 11.11
N THR A 449 -151.63 -59.75 10.84
CA THR A 449 -151.37 -58.63 9.90
C THR A 449 -151.28 -57.23 10.52
N ASN A 450 -151.62 -57.05 11.79
CA ASN A 450 -151.74 -55.71 12.41
C ASN A 450 -150.50 -55.28 13.21
N GLY A 451 -149.45 -56.12 13.25
CA GLY A 451 -148.21 -55.84 13.96
C GLY A 451 -148.28 -55.91 15.48
N THR A 452 -149.42 -56.30 16.08
CA THR A 452 -149.60 -56.26 17.55
C THR A 452 -150.32 -57.47 18.16
N SER A 453 -151.04 -58.27 17.39
CA SER A 453 -151.75 -59.46 17.89
C SER A 453 -151.87 -60.55 16.83
N VAL A 454 -151.94 -61.81 17.27
CA VAL A 454 -152.24 -62.97 16.42
C VAL A 454 -153.61 -63.54 16.77
N VAL A 455 -154.30 -64.09 15.77
CA VAL A 455 -155.64 -64.68 15.94
C VAL A 455 -155.69 -66.08 15.32
N LEU A 456 -155.92 -67.12 16.12
CA LEU A 456 -156.12 -68.49 15.67
C LEU A 456 -157.46 -68.66 14.93
N THR A 457 -157.46 -69.47 13.88
CA THR A 457 -158.66 -69.81 13.08
C THR A 457 -159.61 -70.74 13.84
N HIS A 458 -159.09 -71.61 14.71
CA HIS A 458 -159.87 -72.45 15.62
C HIS A 458 -159.41 -72.22 17.07
N GLY A 459 -160.36 -72.20 18.00
CA GLY A 459 -160.06 -71.96 19.41
C GLY A 459 -159.18 -73.06 20.00
N ALA A 460 -158.09 -72.64 20.66
CA ALA A 460 -157.21 -73.57 21.36
C ALA A 460 -157.95 -74.25 22.53
N ALA A 461 -157.58 -75.49 22.85
CA ALA A 461 -158.13 -76.20 23.99
C ALA A 461 -157.54 -75.64 25.31
N ALA A 462 -158.26 -75.86 26.41
CA ALA A 462 -157.76 -75.45 27.72
C ALA A 462 -156.46 -76.18 28.05
N GLY A 463 -155.40 -75.41 28.33
CA GLY A 463 -154.08 -75.94 28.65
C GLY A 463 -153.13 -76.03 27.45
N ASP A 464 -153.58 -75.71 26.24
CA ASP A 464 -152.68 -75.62 25.10
C ASP A 464 -151.69 -74.46 25.28
N ILE A 465 -150.43 -74.64 24.85
CA ILE A 465 -149.40 -73.59 24.89
C ILE A 465 -149.33 -72.93 23.50
N VAL A 466 -149.56 -71.62 23.45
CA VAL A 466 -149.39 -70.79 22.25
C VAL A 466 -148.11 -70.00 22.40
N ASP A 467 -147.13 -70.28 21.56
CA ASP A 467 -145.81 -69.66 21.60
C ASP A 467 -145.60 -68.86 20.32
N ILE A 468 -145.48 -67.55 20.44
CA ILE A 468 -145.33 -66.61 19.32
C ILE A 468 -143.89 -66.11 19.32
N VAL A 469 -143.22 -66.21 18.18
CA VAL A 469 -141.85 -65.73 17.98
C VAL A 469 -141.86 -64.66 16.90
N ALA A 470 -141.72 -63.39 17.27
CA ALA A 470 -141.54 -62.29 16.34
C ALA A 470 -140.05 -62.11 16.01
N TYR A 471 -139.71 -61.75 14.77
CA TYR A 471 -138.34 -61.52 14.33
C TYR A 471 -138.13 -60.05 13.95
N GLY A 472 -136.98 -59.49 14.33
CA GLY A 472 -136.60 -58.14 13.94
C GLY A 472 -136.01 -58.10 12.54
N THR A 473 -136.44 -57.12 11.75
CA THR A 473 -135.89 -56.85 10.42
C THR A 473 -134.86 -55.73 10.46
N PHE A 474 -133.74 -55.89 9.76
CA PHE A 474 -132.86 -54.77 9.46
C PHE A 474 -132.65 -54.71 7.96
N THR A 475 -132.78 -53.51 7.41
CA THR A 475 -132.48 -53.25 6.01
C THR A 475 -131.17 -52.48 5.95
N LEU A 476 -130.15 -53.07 5.32
CA LEU A 476 -128.92 -52.35 5.02
C LEU A 476 -129.23 -51.39 3.87
N LEU A 477 -129.32 -50.09 4.17
CA LEU A 477 -129.77 -49.10 3.19
C LEU A 477 -128.76 -48.84 2.06
N ASN A 478 -127.54 -49.36 2.17
CA ASN A 478 -126.54 -49.34 1.10
C ASN A 478 -125.41 -50.29 1.50
N GLU A 479 -125.32 -51.47 0.90
CA GLU A 479 -123.99 -52.08 0.80
C GLU A 479 -123.19 -51.14 -0.09
N ILE A 480 -122.22 -50.43 0.47
CA ILE A 480 -121.17 -49.84 -0.38
C ILE A 480 -120.48 -51.04 -1.01
N GLY A 481 -120.92 -51.42 -2.20
CA GLY A 481 -120.20 -52.29 -3.11
C GLY A 481 -118.96 -51.53 -3.55
N ASN A 482 -117.97 -51.43 -2.66
CA ASN A 482 -116.63 -51.09 -3.09
C ASN A 482 -116.14 -52.29 -3.89
N THR A 483 -115.89 -52.12 -5.18
CA THR A 483 -115.45 -53.20 -6.09
C THR A 483 -114.18 -53.93 -5.61
N ASP A 484 -113.50 -53.38 -4.60
CA ASP A 484 -112.24 -53.88 -4.06
C ASP A 484 -112.33 -54.49 -2.63
N GLY A 485 -113.52 -54.66 -2.04
CA GLY A 485 -113.72 -55.55 -0.88
C GLY A 485 -112.98 -55.22 0.43
N GLY A 486 -112.54 -53.97 0.65
CA GLY A 486 -111.85 -53.56 1.87
C GLY A 486 -112.64 -52.60 2.75
N PHE A 487 -112.83 -52.94 4.03
CA PHE A 487 -113.12 -51.95 5.08
C PHE A 487 -111.99 -50.91 5.07
N ALA A 488 -112.34 -49.64 4.91
CA ALA A 488 -111.39 -48.54 4.77
C ALA A 488 -110.38 -48.50 5.94
N ASN A 489 -109.13 -48.88 5.66
CA ASN A 489 -108.01 -48.26 6.34
C ASN A 489 -107.70 -46.99 5.57
N SER A 490 -107.90 -45.85 6.23
CA SER A 490 -107.62 -44.52 5.74
C SER A 490 -106.26 -44.47 5.05
N THR A 491 -106.26 -44.01 3.80
CA THR A 491 -105.08 -43.75 2.99
C THR A 491 -104.23 -42.68 3.66
N TYR A 492 -103.17 -43.07 4.37
CA TYR A 492 -102.05 -42.20 4.70
C TYR A 492 -100.91 -42.48 3.73
N THR A 493 -101.07 -42.01 2.49
CA THR A 493 -99.98 -41.98 1.51
C THR A 493 -99.39 -40.57 1.53
N THR A 494 -98.32 -40.35 2.29
CA THR A 494 -97.33 -39.35 1.93
C THR A 494 -95.94 -39.94 2.03
N ALA A 495 -95.28 -39.94 0.88
CA ALA A 495 -93.87 -40.14 0.74
C ALA A 495 -93.11 -39.17 1.65
N GLN A 496 -92.31 -39.72 2.56
CA GLN A 496 -91.10 -39.07 3.04
C GLN A 496 -89.97 -40.04 2.70
N ASN A 497 -89.39 -39.82 1.53
CA ASN A 497 -88.06 -40.30 1.21
C ASN A 497 -87.12 -39.57 2.17
N ILE A 498 -86.86 -40.14 3.34
CA ILE A 498 -85.76 -39.70 4.20
C ILE A 498 -84.49 -40.23 3.53
N ASP A 499 -84.00 -39.48 2.56
CA ASP A 499 -82.63 -39.60 2.10
C ASP A 499 -81.95 -38.24 2.30
N GLY A 500 -80.89 -38.22 3.09
CA GLY A 500 -80.12 -37.03 3.41
C GLY A 500 -79.60 -36.99 4.84
N GLY A 501 -78.60 -37.82 5.14
CA GLY A 501 -77.87 -37.70 6.40
C GLY A 501 -76.85 -38.79 6.71
N THR A 502 -75.92 -39.10 5.80
CA THR A 502 -74.63 -39.67 6.23
C THR A 502 -73.83 -38.57 6.93
N ALA A 503 -73.92 -38.53 8.25
CA ALA A 503 -72.95 -37.84 9.08
C ALA A 503 -71.67 -38.70 9.13
N SER A 504 -70.66 -38.34 8.34
CA SER A 504 -69.28 -38.69 8.64
C SER A 504 -68.75 -37.68 9.66
N GLY A 505 -68.64 -38.11 10.91
CA GLY A 505 -67.68 -37.56 11.86
C GLY A 505 -66.28 -38.09 11.57
#